data_AF-A0AAV5VJF7-F1
#
_entry.id   AF-A0AAV5VJF7-F1
#
_cell.length_a   1.000
_cell.length_b   1.000
_cell.length_c   1.000
_cell.angle_alpha   90.00
_cell.angle_beta   90.00
_cell.angle_gamma   90.00
#
_symmetry.space_group_name_H-M   'P 1'
#
loop_
_entity.id
_entity.type
_entity.pdbx_description
1 polymer ?
#
loop_
_entity_poly.entity_id
_entity_poly.type
_entity_poly.pdbx_seq_one_letter_code
_entity_poly.pdbx_strand_id
1 'polypeptide(L)'
;MTREKARMTLMDAKYVPGSFIICPNGEENVAESVVLSIKRGVDQSAHTNGEEQFDVVHYTIVRDEKGFAIAGGQKFNSIAQLVNHYAENGRALRQRLTYSVKLEQLIVWEIKAGMIEFGELLDQGHFGKVYNGMLGRTAVALKMPKLENITGIDFTNEALFTRPLVHQNIVQTIGMCHAFPLDNIVLPVLVYE
;
A
#
# COMPACT_ATOMS: atom_id res chain seq x y z
N MET A 1 -4.25 2.90 0.24
CA MET A 1 -4.63 1.77 -0.64
C MET A 1 -6.14 1.62 -0.60
N THR A 2 -6.82 1.52 -1.75
CA THR A 2 -8.29 1.49 -1.79
C THR A 2 -8.82 0.06 -1.96
N ARG A 3 -10.02 -0.20 -1.43
CA ARG A 3 -10.75 -1.46 -1.61
C ARG A 3 -10.93 -1.81 -3.10
N GLU A 4 -11.11 -0.77 -3.93
CA GLU A 4 -11.29 -0.92 -5.37
C GLU A 4 -10.04 -1.49 -6.07
N LYS A 5 -8.83 -1.06 -5.66
CA LYS A 5 -7.60 -1.61 -6.23
C LYS A 5 -7.45 -3.11 -5.91
N ALA A 6 -7.76 -3.51 -4.67
CA ALA A 6 -7.74 -4.92 -4.29
C ALA A 6 -8.75 -5.74 -5.11
N ARG A 7 -9.94 -5.19 -5.37
CA ARG A 7 -10.97 -5.79 -6.23
C ARG A 7 -10.45 -6.01 -7.65
N MET A 8 -9.91 -4.98 -8.29
CA MET A 8 -9.37 -5.07 -9.65
C MET A 8 -8.26 -6.12 -9.76
N THR A 9 -7.35 -6.18 -8.79
CA THR A 9 -6.27 -7.17 -8.81
C THR A 9 -6.80 -8.59 -8.64
N LEU A 10 -7.70 -8.85 -7.68
CA LEU A 10 -8.22 -10.18 -7.44
C LEU A 10 -9.08 -10.72 -8.59
N MET A 11 -9.67 -9.84 -9.41
CA MET A 11 -10.44 -10.23 -10.59
C MET A 11 -9.57 -10.72 -11.76
N ASP A 12 -8.25 -10.52 -11.73
CA ASP A 12 -7.33 -11.10 -12.71
C ASP A 12 -7.51 -12.63 -12.78
N ALA A 13 -7.57 -13.16 -14.00
CA ALA A 13 -7.79 -14.58 -14.28
C ALA A 13 -6.70 -15.49 -13.70
N LYS A 14 -5.50 -14.96 -13.44
CA LYS A 14 -4.40 -15.74 -12.83
C LYS A 14 -4.66 -16.10 -11.37
N TYR A 15 -5.58 -15.41 -10.69
CA TYR A 15 -5.92 -15.69 -9.29
C TYR A 15 -7.15 -16.58 -9.21
N VAL A 16 -7.09 -17.60 -8.36
CA VAL A 16 -8.19 -18.57 -8.14
C VAL A 16 -9.11 -18.13 -7.00
N PRO A 17 -10.34 -18.67 -6.89
CA PRO A 17 -11.17 -18.50 -5.70
C PRO A 17 -10.41 -18.84 -4.41
N GLY A 18 -10.62 -18.00 -3.39
CA GLY A 18 -9.87 -18.03 -2.13
C GLY A 18 -8.59 -17.20 -2.12
N SER A 19 -8.15 -16.69 -3.29
CA SER A 19 -7.07 -15.69 -3.33
C SER A 19 -7.50 -14.44 -2.58
N PHE A 20 -6.61 -13.89 -1.75
CA PHE A 20 -6.97 -12.80 -0.84
C PHE A 20 -5.90 -11.72 -0.71
N ILE A 21 -6.31 -10.51 -0.37
CA ILE A 21 -5.46 -9.35 -0.09
C ILE A 21 -5.87 -8.78 1.27
N ILE A 22 -4.90 -8.47 2.13
CA ILE A 22 -5.11 -7.69 3.35
C ILE A 22 -4.50 -6.31 3.13
N CYS A 23 -5.31 -5.27 3.26
CA CYS A 23 -4.90 -3.88 3.02
C CYS A 23 -5.40 -2.92 4.11
N PRO A 24 -4.72 -1.79 4.35
CA PRO A 24 -5.23 -0.74 5.24
C PRO A 24 -6.63 -0.25 4.81
N ASN A 25 -7.48 0.07 5.79
CA ASN A 25 -8.84 0.54 5.54
C ASN A 25 -8.87 2.05 5.18
N GLY A 26 -8.44 2.40 3.97
CA GLY A 26 -8.46 3.79 3.48
C GLY A 26 -7.36 4.67 4.08
N GLU A 27 -7.63 5.98 4.16
CA GLU A 27 -6.77 6.99 4.82
C GLU A 27 -7.06 7.11 6.33
N GLU A 28 -8.07 6.41 6.83
CA GLU A 28 -8.37 6.35 8.24
C GLU A 28 -7.36 5.46 8.98
N ASN A 29 -7.16 5.80 10.25
CA ASN A 29 -6.10 5.32 11.13
C ASN A 29 -5.79 3.82 10.96
N VAL A 30 -4.70 3.52 10.24
CA VAL A 30 -4.22 2.15 9.93
C VAL A 30 -3.98 1.33 11.21
N ALA A 31 -3.88 1.99 12.36
CA ALA A 31 -3.69 1.37 13.66
C ALA A 31 -4.87 0.49 14.10
N GLU A 32 -6.11 0.78 13.66
CA GLU A 32 -7.33 0.23 14.26
C GLU A 32 -8.08 -0.76 13.36
N SER A 33 -7.95 -0.67 12.04
CA SER A 33 -8.61 -1.62 11.14
C SER A 33 -7.89 -1.84 9.81
N VAL A 34 -8.07 -3.05 9.27
CA VAL A 34 -7.63 -3.43 7.92
C VAL A 34 -8.77 -4.14 7.19
N VAL A 35 -8.70 -4.20 5.87
CA VAL A 35 -9.68 -4.86 5.01
C VAL A 35 -9.07 -6.14 4.46
N LEU A 36 -9.78 -7.25 4.63
CA LEU A 36 -9.53 -8.53 3.98
C LEU A 36 -10.46 -8.63 2.75
N SER A 37 -9.87 -8.67 1.56
CA SER A 37 -10.59 -8.85 0.29
C SER A 37 -10.35 -10.25 -0.25
N ILE A 38 -11.38 -10.95 -0.70
CA ILE A 38 -11.30 -12.37 -1.11
C ILE A 38 -12.01 -12.56 -2.45
N LYS A 39 -11.35 -13.20 -3.43
CA LYS A 39 -12.00 -13.69 -4.67
C LYS A 39 -12.86 -14.91 -4.34
N ARG A 40 -14.12 -14.92 -4.74
CA ARG A 40 -15.06 -16.03 -4.50
C ARG A 40 -15.65 -16.53 -5.81
N GLY A 41 -15.91 -17.84 -5.90
CA GLY A 41 -16.73 -18.43 -6.95
C GLY A 41 -18.22 -18.30 -6.61
N VAL A 42 -19.03 -17.87 -7.56
CA VAL A 42 -20.49 -17.76 -7.40
C VAL A 42 -21.13 -19.07 -7.88
N ASP A 43 -21.75 -19.83 -6.96
CA ASP A 43 -22.46 -21.06 -7.31
C ASP A 43 -23.70 -20.75 -8.18
N GLN A 44 -23.72 -21.30 -9.39
CA GLN A 44 -24.84 -21.18 -10.33
C GLN A 44 -25.93 -22.20 -10.01
N SER A 45 -26.83 -21.89 -9.07
CA SER A 45 -28.09 -22.63 -8.93
C SER A 45 -29.25 -22.02 -9.73
N ALA A 46 -29.01 -21.03 -10.59
CA ALA A 46 -30.04 -20.48 -11.46
C ALA A 46 -29.46 -19.89 -12.76
N HIS A 47 -29.69 -20.60 -13.87
CA HIS A 47 -29.63 -20.18 -15.29
C HIS A 47 -28.31 -20.31 -16.08
N THR A 48 -28.33 -21.32 -16.96
CA THR A 48 -27.90 -21.37 -18.37
C THR A 48 -26.81 -20.39 -18.83
N ASN A 49 -25.55 -20.85 -18.74
CA ASN A 49 -24.44 -20.68 -19.69
C ASN A 49 -23.16 -20.81 -18.86
N GLY A 50 -22.41 -21.91 -19.00
CA GLY A 50 -21.34 -22.35 -18.10
C GLY A 50 -20.08 -21.48 -18.04
N GLU A 51 -20.21 -20.16 -17.94
CA GLU A 51 -19.13 -19.23 -17.64
C GLU A 51 -18.93 -19.17 -16.12
N GLU A 52 -17.76 -19.53 -15.62
CA GLU A 52 -17.43 -19.38 -14.21
C GLU A 52 -17.57 -17.91 -13.77
N GLN A 53 -18.49 -17.64 -12.85
CA GLN A 53 -18.73 -16.29 -12.36
C GLN A 53 -18.01 -16.06 -11.03
N PHE A 54 -17.29 -14.95 -10.94
CA PHE A 54 -16.52 -14.58 -9.75
C PHE A 54 -16.96 -13.24 -9.20
N ASP A 55 -16.88 -13.10 -7.89
CA ASP A 55 -16.99 -11.83 -7.19
C ASP A 55 -15.86 -11.62 -6.17
N VAL A 56 -15.75 -10.41 -5.63
CA VAL A 56 -14.81 -10.10 -4.55
C VAL A 56 -15.60 -9.59 -3.36
N VAL A 57 -15.41 -10.23 -2.21
CA VAL A 57 -16.02 -9.85 -0.94
C VAL A 57 -14.99 -9.16 -0.06
N HIS A 58 -15.44 -8.17 0.73
CA HIS A 58 -14.60 -7.41 1.65
C HIS A 58 -15.07 -7.59 3.09
N TYR A 59 -14.16 -7.98 3.96
CA TYR A 59 -14.35 -8.09 5.41
C TYR A 59 -13.48 -7.06 6.11
N THR A 60 -14.02 -6.39 7.13
CA THR A 60 -13.22 -5.51 7.99
C THR A 60 -12.67 -6.32 9.15
N ILE A 61 -11.34 -6.34 9.27
CA ILE A 61 -10.63 -6.86 10.43
C ILE A 61 -10.38 -5.66 11.35
N VAL A 62 -11.00 -5.70 12.53
CA VAL A 62 -10.81 -4.70 13.58
C VAL A 62 -9.71 -5.18 14.52
N ARG A 63 -8.90 -4.24 15.00
CA ARG A 63 -7.90 -4.46 16.03
C ARG A 63 -8.32 -3.75 17.31
N ASP A 64 -8.30 -4.48 18.43
CA ASP A 64 -8.41 -3.91 19.77
C ASP A 64 -7.34 -4.49 20.70
N GLU A 65 -7.37 -4.10 21.98
CA GLU A 65 -6.42 -4.57 23.00
C GLU A 65 -6.37 -6.10 23.14
N LYS A 66 -7.45 -6.79 22.75
CA LYS A 66 -7.59 -8.25 22.87
C LYS A 66 -7.27 -8.98 21.56
N GLY A 67 -6.82 -8.28 20.51
CA GLY A 67 -6.34 -8.86 19.27
C GLY A 67 -7.13 -8.43 18.02
N PHE A 68 -7.20 -9.33 17.04
CA PHE A 68 -7.76 -9.11 15.71
C PHE A 68 -9.01 -9.96 15.50
N ALA A 69 -10.07 -9.37 14.94
CA ALA A 69 -11.28 -10.10 14.58
C ALA A 69 -11.94 -9.52 13.33
N ILE A 70 -12.58 -10.38 12.54
CA ILE A 70 -13.59 -9.92 11.58
C ILE A 70 -14.84 -9.56 12.38
N ALA A 71 -15.53 -8.46 12.03
CA ALA A 71 -16.71 -7.98 12.76
C ALA A 71 -17.71 -9.11 13.09
N GLY A 72 -17.98 -9.32 14.38
CA GLY A 72 -18.87 -10.38 14.88
C GLY A 72 -18.26 -11.79 14.96
N GLY A 73 -16.96 -11.94 14.70
CA GLY A 73 -16.24 -13.22 14.70
C GLY A 73 -15.36 -13.48 15.93
N GLN A 74 -14.64 -14.60 15.89
CA GLN A 74 -13.65 -14.99 16.89
C GLN A 74 -12.46 -14.01 16.88
N LYS A 75 -11.88 -13.77 18.07
CA LYS A 75 -10.66 -12.98 18.24
C LYS A 75 -9.41 -13.84 18.16
N PHE A 76 -8.36 -13.28 17.58
CA PHE A 76 -7.05 -13.90 17.38
C PHE A 76 -5.91 -12.99 17.83
N ASN A 77 -4.81 -13.55 18.33
CA ASN A 77 -3.69 -12.75 18.81
C ASN A 77 -2.87 -12.14 17.66
N SER A 78 -3.02 -12.66 16.45
CA SER A 78 -2.37 -12.12 15.25
C SER A 78 -3.22 -12.30 13.99
N ILE A 79 -2.98 -11.45 12.98
CA ILE A 79 -3.57 -11.61 11.65
C ILE A 79 -3.22 -12.98 11.04
N ALA A 80 -2.01 -13.50 11.31
CA ALA A 80 -1.62 -14.83 10.83
C ALA A 80 -2.50 -15.94 11.42
N GLN A 81 -2.83 -15.88 12.71
CA GLN A 81 -3.75 -16.84 13.34
C GLN A 81 -5.17 -16.73 12.77
N LEU A 82 -5.65 -15.50 12.54
CA LEU A 82 -6.92 -15.24 11.88
C LEU A 82 -6.96 -15.86 10.47
N VAL A 83 -5.91 -15.63 9.68
CA VAL A 83 -5.79 -16.18 8.32
C VAL A 83 -5.77 -17.70 8.35
N ASN A 84 -4.96 -18.31 9.22
CA ASN A 84 -4.89 -19.77 9.35
C ASN A 84 -6.25 -20.36 9.71
N HIS A 85 -6.96 -19.75 10.66
CA HIS A 85 -8.29 -20.22 11.05
C HIS A 85 -9.28 -20.23 9.87
N TYR A 86 -9.32 -19.15 9.05
CA TYR A 86 -10.23 -19.08 7.90
C TYR A 86 -9.71 -19.81 6.64
N ALA A 87 -8.43 -20.19 6.61
CA ALA A 87 -7.88 -21.13 5.63
C ALA A 87 -8.32 -22.57 5.91
N GLU A 88 -8.67 -22.91 7.15
CA GLU A 88 -9.24 -24.20 7.54
C GLU A 88 -10.78 -24.15 7.56
N ASN A 89 -11.38 -23.04 8.03
CA ASN A 89 -12.81 -22.90 8.27
C ASN A 89 -13.51 -21.95 7.29
N GLY A 90 -13.37 -22.20 5.98
CA GLY A 90 -13.89 -21.33 4.92
C GLY A 90 -15.41 -21.09 4.92
N ARG A 91 -16.21 -21.93 5.59
CA ARG A 91 -17.67 -21.79 5.69
C ARG A 91 -18.09 -20.44 6.28
N ALA A 92 -17.34 -19.94 7.27
CA ALA A 92 -17.66 -18.68 7.94
C ALA A 92 -17.53 -17.46 7.02
N LEU A 93 -16.66 -17.51 6.01
CA LEU A 93 -16.46 -16.43 5.02
C LEU A 93 -17.11 -16.72 3.66
N ARG A 94 -17.86 -17.84 3.56
CA ARG A 94 -18.40 -18.38 2.29
C ARG A 94 -17.35 -18.73 1.23
N GLN A 95 -16.06 -18.62 1.59
CA GLN A 95 -14.92 -18.92 0.74
C GLN A 95 -13.72 -19.16 1.66
N ARG A 96 -13.00 -20.26 1.44
CA ARG A 96 -11.77 -20.58 2.17
C ARG A 96 -10.62 -19.71 1.67
N LEU A 97 -9.79 -19.21 2.59
CA LEU A 97 -8.54 -18.53 2.22
C LEU A 97 -7.54 -19.55 1.66
N THR A 98 -6.94 -19.26 0.51
CA THR A 98 -5.98 -20.16 -0.16
C THR A 98 -4.63 -19.48 -0.34
N TYR A 99 -4.56 -18.44 -1.18
CA TYR A 99 -3.31 -17.78 -1.53
C TYR A 99 -3.36 -16.30 -1.17
N SER A 100 -2.38 -15.85 -0.37
CA SER A 100 -2.17 -14.42 -0.16
C SER A 100 -1.62 -13.82 -1.45
N VAL A 101 -2.36 -12.89 -2.05
CA VAL A 101 -1.87 -12.09 -3.15
C VAL A 101 -1.09 -10.94 -2.54
N LYS A 102 0.23 -10.95 -2.78
CA LYS A 102 0.97 -9.71 -2.68
C LYS A 102 0.43 -8.83 -3.80
N LEU A 103 -0.41 -7.87 -3.43
CA LEU A 103 -0.50 -6.68 -4.25
C LEU A 103 0.96 -6.23 -4.32
N GLU A 104 1.55 -6.22 -5.53
CA GLU A 104 2.78 -5.47 -5.73
C GLU A 104 2.51 -4.16 -5.01
N GLN A 105 3.23 -3.97 -3.90
CA GLN A 105 3.13 -2.75 -3.17
C GLN A 105 3.53 -1.77 -4.26
N LEU A 106 2.54 -1.06 -4.79
CA LEU A 106 2.78 0.31 -5.12
C LEU A 106 3.24 0.84 -3.77
N ILE A 107 4.57 0.76 -3.56
CA ILE A 107 5.37 1.90 -3.14
C ILE A 107 4.52 3.07 -3.56
N VAL A 108 3.86 3.69 -2.57
CA VAL A 108 2.96 4.80 -2.86
C VAL A 108 3.92 5.87 -3.32
N TRP A 109 4.20 5.84 -4.62
CA TRP A 109 5.19 6.69 -5.26
C TRP A 109 4.81 8.15 -5.04
N GLU A 110 3.53 8.39 -4.82
CA GLU A 110 2.98 9.69 -4.46
C GLU A 110 2.78 9.78 -2.94
N ILE A 111 3.72 10.44 -2.27
CA ILE A 111 3.70 10.67 -0.82
C ILE A 111 3.01 12.01 -0.56
N LYS A 112 2.02 12.02 0.34
CA LYS A 112 1.39 13.28 0.77
C LYS A 112 2.32 14.04 1.71
N ALA A 113 2.37 15.36 1.59
CA ALA A 113 3.23 16.20 2.45
C ALA A 113 3.01 15.96 3.95
N GLY A 114 1.75 15.77 4.39
CA GLY A 114 1.43 15.49 5.79
C GLY A 114 1.91 14.13 6.33
N MET A 115 2.48 13.27 5.49
CA MET A 115 3.11 12.01 5.92
C MET A 115 4.62 12.16 6.18
N ILE A 116 5.21 13.28 5.78
CA ILE A 116 6.64 13.54 5.88
C ILE A 116 6.89 14.47 7.06
N GLU A 117 7.68 14.01 8.02
CA GLU A 117 8.27 14.88 9.04
C GLU A 117 9.60 15.40 8.48
N PHE A 118 9.67 16.72 8.27
CA PHE A 118 10.84 17.38 7.70
C PHE A 118 11.83 17.77 8.80
N GLY A 119 13.12 17.57 8.57
CA GLY A 119 14.16 17.92 9.53
C GLY A 119 15.27 18.80 8.95
N GLU A 120 16.49 18.53 9.38
CA GLU A 120 17.65 19.39 9.13
C GLU A 120 18.26 19.15 7.75
N LEU A 121 18.93 20.18 7.23
CA LEU A 121 19.71 20.09 6.00
C LEU A 121 20.90 19.15 6.22
N LEU A 122 20.98 18.11 5.39
CA LEU A 122 22.12 17.19 5.35
C LEU A 122 23.19 17.67 4.37
N ASP A 123 22.77 18.11 3.18
CA ASP A 123 23.69 18.52 2.11
C ASP A 123 23.05 19.50 1.13
N GLN A 124 23.88 20.27 0.44
CA GLN A 124 23.50 21.18 -0.63
C GLN A 124 24.47 21.08 -1.80
N GLY A 125 23.96 20.60 -2.94
CA GLY A 125 24.72 20.44 -4.17
C GLY A 125 24.16 21.24 -5.33
N HIS A 126 24.73 21.00 -6.52
CA HIS A 126 24.30 21.63 -7.77
C HIS A 126 22.82 21.37 -8.10
N PHE A 127 22.37 20.15 -7.82
CA PHE A 127 21.04 19.66 -8.18
C PHE A 127 19.95 20.04 -7.16
N GLY A 128 20.32 20.41 -5.94
CA GLY A 128 19.32 20.58 -4.90
C GLY A 128 19.87 20.53 -3.49
N LYS A 129 18.94 20.51 -2.56
CA LYS A 129 19.18 20.36 -1.13
C LYS A 129 18.65 19.00 -0.68
N VAL A 130 19.39 18.35 0.20
CA VAL A 130 18.99 17.09 0.83
C VAL A 130 18.80 17.36 2.30
N TYR A 131 17.64 16.99 2.82
CA TYR A 131 17.31 17.08 4.23
C TYR A 131 17.11 15.68 4.81
N ASN A 132 17.25 15.54 6.13
CA ASN A 132 16.74 14.36 6.79
C ASN A 132 15.22 14.52 7.00
N GLY A 133 14.56 13.39 7.26
CA GLY A 133 13.16 13.38 7.62
C GLY A 133 12.70 12.01 8.10
N MET A 134 11.41 11.92 8.41
CA MET A 134 10.74 10.67 8.76
C MET A 134 9.51 10.46 7.88
N LEU A 135 9.33 9.23 7.41
CA LEU A 135 8.09 8.76 6.81
C LEU A 135 7.48 7.73 7.76
N GLY A 136 6.58 8.19 8.65
CA GLY A 136 6.04 7.37 9.74
C GLY A 136 7.11 7.01 10.78
N ARG A 137 7.73 5.82 10.65
CA ARG A 137 8.81 5.37 11.55
C ARG A 137 10.14 5.12 10.82
N THR A 138 10.16 5.35 9.51
CA THR A 138 11.33 5.14 8.67
C THR A 138 12.07 6.46 8.53
N ALA A 139 13.36 6.47 8.86
CA ALA A 139 14.23 7.61 8.57
C ALA A 139 14.48 7.68 7.07
N VAL A 140 14.35 8.86 6.49
CA VAL A 140 14.43 9.08 5.05
C VAL A 140 15.30 10.30 4.72
N ALA A 141 15.83 10.32 3.50
CA ALA A 141 16.42 11.51 2.91
C ALA A 141 15.41 12.18 1.96
N LEU A 142 15.29 13.51 2.08
CA LEU A 142 14.35 14.34 1.34
C LEU A 142 15.14 15.25 0.39
N LYS A 143 15.12 14.94 -0.92
CA LYS A 143 15.80 15.75 -1.93
C LYS A 143 14.83 16.74 -2.57
N MET A 144 15.14 18.02 -2.43
CA MET A 144 14.43 19.14 -3.03
C MET A 144 15.25 19.74 -4.16
N PRO A 145 14.66 19.96 -5.36
CA PRO A 145 15.39 20.53 -6.49
C PRO A 145 15.73 22.00 -6.26
N LYS A 146 16.86 22.44 -6.78
CA LYS A 146 17.18 23.87 -6.88
C LYS A 146 16.56 24.41 -8.17
N LEU A 147 15.48 25.20 -8.07
CA LEU A 147 14.71 25.65 -9.24
C LEU A 147 15.52 26.48 -10.27
N GLU A 148 16.65 27.05 -9.86
CA GLU A 148 17.58 27.75 -10.77
C GLU A 148 18.38 26.80 -11.68
N ASN A 149 18.56 25.54 -11.27
CA ASN A 149 19.43 24.56 -11.95
C ASN A 149 18.68 23.33 -12.47
N ILE A 150 17.49 23.04 -11.91
CA ILE A 150 16.70 21.84 -12.23
C ILE A 150 15.31 22.26 -12.69
N THR A 151 14.88 21.73 -13.84
CA THR A 151 13.51 21.87 -14.33
C THR A 151 12.59 20.79 -13.73
N GLY A 152 11.27 20.99 -13.82
CA GLY A 152 10.31 19.95 -13.42
C GLY A 152 10.45 18.64 -14.22
N ILE A 153 10.97 18.73 -15.46
CA ILE A 153 11.25 17.56 -16.31
C ILE A 153 12.44 16.79 -15.77
N ASP A 154 13.53 17.48 -15.41
CA ASP A 154 14.74 16.85 -14.85
C ASP A 154 14.42 16.12 -13.54
N PHE A 155 13.63 16.76 -12.67
CA PHE A 155 13.13 16.14 -11.45
C PHE A 155 12.31 14.87 -11.74
N THR A 156 11.37 14.95 -12.68
CA THR A 156 10.54 13.79 -13.09
C THR A 156 11.39 12.66 -13.67
N ASN A 157 12.41 12.99 -14.46
CA ASN A 157 13.32 12.02 -15.04
C ASN A 157 14.14 11.31 -13.97
N GLU A 158 14.67 12.03 -12.98
CA GLU A 158 15.36 11.43 -11.84
C GLU A 158 14.44 10.44 -11.12
N ALA A 159 13.21 10.87 -10.85
CA ALA A 159 12.18 10.07 -10.22
C ALA A 159 11.91 8.78 -11.01
N LEU A 160 11.68 8.87 -12.31
CA LEU A 160 11.39 7.72 -13.17
C LEU A 160 12.57 6.75 -13.33
N PHE A 161 13.79 7.29 -13.40
CA PHE A 161 15.00 6.50 -13.60
C PHE A 161 15.38 5.71 -12.34
N THR A 162 15.24 6.32 -11.17
CA THR A 162 15.65 5.73 -9.88
C THR A 162 14.59 4.80 -9.30
N ARG A 163 13.31 5.04 -9.59
CA ARG A 163 12.18 4.22 -9.13
C ARG A 163 12.36 2.70 -9.29
N PRO A 164 12.76 2.15 -10.45
CA PRO A 164 12.87 0.71 -10.62
C PRO A 164 14.14 0.10 -10.01
N LEU A 165 15.07 0.92 -9.52
CA LEU A 165 16.35 0.44 -9.00
C LEU A 165 16.17 -0.07 -7.57
N VAL A 166 16.16 -1.40 -7.40
CA VAL A 166 16.09 -2.06 -6.09
C VAL A 166 17.30 -2.97 -5.92
N HIS A 167 18.31 -2.52 -5.17
CA HIS A 167 19.53 -3.27 -4.93
C HIS A 167 20.19 -2.83 -3.62
N GLN A 168 20.77 -3.78 -2.88
CA GLN A 168 21.40 -3.54 -1.56
C GLN A 168 22.51 -2.48 -1.53
N ASN A 169 23.10 -2.15 -2.69
CA ASN A 169 24.19 -1.16 -2.84
C ASN A 169 23.76 0.10 -3.59
N ILE A 170 22.47 0.31 -3.81
CA ILE A 170 21.92 1.50 -4.48
C ILE A 170 20.92 2.12 -3.52
N VAL A 171 21.03 3.43 -3.30
CA VAL A 171 20.08 4.18 -2.48
C VAL A 171 18.67 4.04 -3.08
N GLN A 172 17.72 3.57 -2.28
CA GLN A 172 16.39 3.25 -2.79
C GLN A 172 15.56 4.52 -2.86
N THR A 173 15.02 4.83 -4.04
CA THR A 173 13.96 5.85 -4.12
C THR A 173 12.63 5.20 -3.74
N ILE A 174 12.04 5.64 -2.64
CA ILE A 174 10.82 5.07 -2.09
C ILE A 174 9.58 5.90 -2.42
N GLY A 175 9.74 7.10 -2.98
CA GLY A 175 8.60 7.89 -3.44
C GLY A 175 8.93 9.34 -3.71
N MET A 176 7.88 10.10 -3.95
CA MET A 176 7.92 11.49 -4.39
C MET A 176 6.69 12.23 -3.85
N CYS A 177 6.91 13.41 -3.29
CA CYS A 177 5.85 14.36 -2.96
C CYS A 177 5.80 15.42 -4.07
N HIS A 178 4.67 15.61 -4.74
CA HIS A 178 4.54 16.61 -5.80
C HIS A 178 4.51 18.06 -5.29
N ALA A 179 4.01 18.25 -4.07
CA ALA A 179 3.76 19.56 -3.50
C ALA A 179 4.01 19.53 -1.98
N PHE A 180 5.24 19.85 -1.59
CA PHE A 180 5.65 19.99 -0.21
C PHE A 180 5.81 21.48 0.14
N PRO A 181 5.05 22.00 1.12
CA PRO A 181 5.18 23.39 1.56
C PRO A 181 6.42 23.55 2.47
N LEU A 182 7.33 24.44 2.12
CA LEU A 182 8.50 24.83 2.91
C LEU A 182 8.77 26.31 2.71
N ASP A 183 8.98 27.10 3.78
CA ASP A 183 9.39 28.52 3.70
C ASP A 183 8.58 29.39 2.70
N ASN A 184 7.24 29.24 2.72
CA ASN A 184 6.30 29.93 1.83
C ASN A 184 6.41 29.58 0.33
N ILE A 185 7.18 28.56 -0.01
CA ILE A 185 7.22 27.98 -1.35
C ILE A 185 6.68 26.55 -1.33
N VAL A 186 6.19 26.09 -2.47
CA VAL A 186 5.75 24.70 -2.66
C VAL A 186 6.70 24.07 -3.66
N LEU A 187 7.40 23.02 -3.23
CA LEU A 187 8.39 22.31 -4.05
C LEU A 187 8.08 20.82 -4.07
N PRO A 188 8.42 20.12 -5.17
CA PRO A 188 8.38 18.68 -5.15
C PRO A 188 9.60 18.11 -4.39
N VAL A 189 9.45 16.90 -3.84
CA VAL A 189 10.45 16.23 -3.01
C VAL A 189 10.60 14.79 -3.45
N LEU A 190 11.82 14.30 -3.67
CA LEU A 190 12.11 12.87 -3.77
C LEU A 190 12.50 12.32 -2.41
N VAL A 191 11.98 11.14 -2.09
CA VAL A 191 12.15 10.48 -0.80
C VAL A 191 12.96 9.21 -0.99
N TYR A 192 14.04 9.08 -0.24
CA TYR A 192 14.97 7.95 -0.29
C TYR A 192 15.08 7.26 1.06
N GLU A 193 15.37 5.95 1.02
CA GLU A 193 15.74 5.09 2.16
C GLU A 193 17.15 4.53 1.97
#